data_AF-A0A3T1AUQ7-F1
#
_entry.id   AF-A0A3T1AUQ7-F1
#
_cell.length_a   1.000
_cell.length_b   1.000
_cell.length_c   1.000
_cell.angle_alpha   90.00
_cell.angle_beta   90.00
_cell.angle_gamma   90.00
#
_symmetry.space_group_name_H-M   'P 1'
#
loop_
_entity.id
_entity.type
_entity.pdbx_description
1 polymer ?
#
loop_
_entity_poly.entity_id
_entity_poly.type
_entity_poly.pdbx_seq_one_letter_code
_entity_poly.pdbx_strand_id
1 'polypeptide(L)'
;MIRMATIEVDEYTKFTVAFAARMANLSESAIIRRLVEGSALTADKHPEPIDKSVTVYADYEGHRVRARFTEPARVEIIDGPLAGQSFKTPTGAARAVVREYNPTINDNRNGWTFWQIDNESGVRTPLQSIRPGTVRSGRGSLKGRIVASEDWDSTEVNESIADDFGLAP
;
A
#
# COMPACT_ATOMS: atom_id res chain seq x y z
N MET A 1 -23.31 32.86 9.23
CA MET A 1 -22.25 32.72 10.25
C MET A 1 -21.14 31.87 9.64
N ILE A 2 -19.95 32.44 9.41
CA ILE A 2 -18.81 31.70 8.81
C ILE A 2 -18.16 30.90 9.94
N ARG A 3 -18.09 29.56 9.82
CA ARG A 3 -17.30 28.73 10.74
C ARG A 3 -15.82 28.91 10.40
N MET A 4 -15.03 29.40 11.34
CA MET A 4 -13.57 29.38 11.24
C MET A 4 -13.08 28.03 11.78
N ALA A 5 -12.26 27.35 10.99
CA ALA A 5 -11.62 26.09 11.36
C ALA A 5 -10.12 26.23 11.09
N THR A 6 -9.31 25.68 11.99
CA THR A 6 -7.85 25.63 11.85
C THR A 6 -7.46 24.24 11.36
N ILE A 7 -6.50 24.17 10.45
CA ILE A 7 -5.88 22.93 9.98
C ILE A 7 -4.38 22.98 10.27
N GLU A 8 -3.82 21.85 10.72
CA GLU A 8 -2.38 21.71 10.88
C GLU A 8 -1.78 21.28 9.52
N VAL A 9 -0.73 21.97 9.10
CA VAL A 9 0.02 21.68 7.87
C VAL A 9 1.51 21.76 8.16
N ASP A 10 2.33 21.05 7.39
CA ASP A 10 3.77 21.18 7.52
C ASP A 10 4.27 22.54 6.99
N GLU A 11 5.48 22.92 7.41
CA GLU A 11 6.11 24.20 7.06
C GLU A 11 6.28 24.42 5.55
N TYR A 12 6.55 23.35 4.79
CA TYR A 12 6.74 23.45 3.35
C TYR A 12 5.40 23.74 2.65
N THR A 13 4.33 23.07 3.06
CA THR A 13 2.96 23.37 2.59
C THR A 13 2.55 24.79 2.96
N LYS A 14 2.81 25.23 4.19
CA LYS A 14 2.52 26.61 4.63
C LYS A 14 3.24 27.65 3.78
N PHE A 15 4.53 27.45 3.53
CA PHE A 15 5.34 28.32 2.68
C PHE A 15 4.79 28.39 1.25
N THR A 16 4.42 27.25 0.68
CA THR A 16 3.91 27.14 -0.70
C THR A 16 2.58 27.87 -0.86
N VAL A 17 1.66 27.71 0.10
CA VAL A 17 0.37 28.41 0.11
C VAL A 17 0.57 29.93 0.25
N ALA A 18 1.43 30.36 1.18
CA ALA A 18 1.72 31.78 1.38
C ALA A 18 2.37 32.41 0.12
N PHE A 19 3.28 31.69 -0.53
CA PHE A 19 3.91 32.13 -1.76
C PHE A 19 2.90 32.26 -2.91
N ALA A 20 2.05 31.25 -3.13
CA ALA A 20 1.00 31.29 -4.14
C ALA A 20 -0.03 32.40 -3.89
N ALA A 21 -0.43 32.59 -2.63
CA ALA A 21 -1.32 33.67 -2.18
C ALA A 21 -0.73 35.04 -2.51
N ARG A 22 0.56 35.24 -2.21
CA ARG A 22 1.28 36.47 -2.54
C ARG A 22 1.36 36.71 -4.04
N MET A 23 1.71 35.71 -4.83
CA MET A 23 1.82 35.83 -6.29
C MET A 23 0.47 36.17 -6.94
N ALA A 24 -0.62 35.63 -6.41
CA ALA A 24 -1.97 35.88 -6.91
C ALA A 24 -2.65 37.12 -6.29
N ASN A 25 -2.00 37.81 -5.35
CA ASN A 25 -2.59 38.88 -4.54
C ASN A 25 -3.93 38.47 -3.89
N LEU A 26 -3.98 37.25 -3.34
CA LEU A 26 -5.13 36.67 -2.67
C LEU A 26 -4.76 36.32 -1.22
N SER A 27 -5.77 36.13 -0.37
CA SER A 27 -5.53 35.52 0.94
C SER A 27 -5.19 34.04 0.77
N GLU A 28 -4.48 33.46 1.72
CA GLU A 28 -4.20 32.01 1.75
C GLU A 28 -5.48 31.18 1.64
N SER A 29 -6.52 31.58 2.39
CA SER A 29 -7.84 30.92 2.33
C SER A 29 -8.49 31.01 0.95
N ALA A 30 -8.31 32.11 0.22
CA ALA A 30 -8.85 32.28 -1.13
C ALA A 30 -8.08 31.46 -2.17
N ILE A 31 -6.76 31.30 -2.00
CA ILE A 31 -5.97 30.38 -2.84
C ILE A 31 -6.35 28.93 -2.59
N ILE A 32 -6.42 28.52 -1.31
CA ILE A 32 -6.84 27.17 -0.95
C ILE A 32 -8.21 26.90 -1.54
N ARG A 33 -9.17 27.83 -1.37
CA ARG A 33 -10.50 27.72 -1.95
C ARG A 33 -10.46 27.54 -3.47
N ARG A 34 -9.68 28.37 -4.19
CA ARG A 34 -9.56 28.28 -5.65
C ARG A 34 -8.94 26.96 -6.11
N LEU A 35 -7.93 26.47 -5.40
CA LEU A 35 -7.30 25.18 -5.70
C LEU A 35 -8.28 24.02 -5.48
N VAL A 36 -9.03 24.06 -4.38
CA VAL A 36 -10.06 23.06 -4.07
C VAL A 36 -11.20 23.12 -5.08
N GLU A 37 -11.68 24.30 -5.46
CA GLU A 37 -12.72 24.47 -6.48
C GLU A 37 -12.24 23.99 -7.86
N GLY A 38 -10.97 24.27 -8.22
CA GLY A 38 -10.36 23.78 -9.45
C GLY A 38 -10.21 22.26 -9.47
N SER A 39 -9.87 21.64 -8.33
CA SER A 39 -9.80 20.19 -8.18
C SER A 39 -11.17 19.52 -8.05
N ALA A 40 -12.19 20.24 -7.58
CA ALA A 40 -13.55 19.74 -7.45
C ALA A 40 -14.26 19.66 -8.82
N LEU A 41 -13.92 20.55 -9.75
CA LEU A 41 -14.42 20.49 -11.14
C LEU A 41 -13.87 19.29 -11.92
N THR A 42 -12.78 18.67 -11.46
CA THR A 42 -12.24 17.40 -11.98
C THR A 42 -12.67 16.18 -11.15
N ALA A 43 -13.40 16.37 -10.04
CA ALA A 43 -13.78 15.31 -9.12
C ALA A 43 -15.30 15.12 -9.12
N ASP A 44 -15.80 14.39 -10.12
CA ASP A 44 -17.16 13.86 -10.07
C ASP A 44 -17.21 12.64 -9.11
N LYS A 45 -17.94 12.82 -8.00
CA LYS A 45 -18.53 11.84 -7.04
C LYS A 45 -17.62 10.98 -6.12
N HIS A 46 -17.49 11.42 -4.87
CA HIS A 46 -18.02 10.85 -3.60
C HIS A 46 -17.05 11.18 -2.42
N PRO A 47 -17.45 11.94 -1.38
CA PRO A 47 -16.66 12.11 -0.18
C PRO A 47 -17.02 11.00 0.83
N GLU A 48 -16.32 9.88 0.74
CA GLU A 48 -16.26 8.83 1.78
C GLU A 48 -14.91 9.00 2.53
N PRO A 49 -14.77 8.48 3.77
CA PRO A 49 -13.82 8.95 4.78
C PRO A 49 -12.37 8.97 4.27
N ILE A 50 -11.50 9.73 4.96
CA ILE A 50 -10.05 9.81 4.69
C ILE A 50 -9.39 8.45 4.99
N ASP A 51 -9.79 7.43 4.28
CA ASP A 51 -9.08 6.20 4.07
C ASP A 51 -7.84 6.58 3.27
N LYS A 52 -6.67 6.11 3.71
CA LYS A 52 -5.43 6.22 2.95
C LYS A 52 -5.57 5.37 1.70
N SER A 53 -6.24 5.92 0.69
CA SER A 53 -6.48 5.26 -0.58
C SER A 53 -5.38 5.64 -1.56
N VAL A 54 -4.80 4.65 -2.22
CA VAL A 54 -3.74 4.81 -3.20
C VAL A 54 -4.18 4.17 -4.50
N THR A 55 -4.07 4.91 -5.61
CA THR A 55 -4.31 4.34 -6.93
C THR A 55 -3.18 3.38 -7.28
N VAL A 56 -3.56 2.20 -7.75
CA VAL A 56 -2.63 1.15 -8.18
C VAL A 56 -2.99 0.65 -9.56
N TYR A 57 -2.03 0.04 -10.25
CA TYR A 57 -2.24 -0.62 -11.52
C TYR A 57 -1.47 -1.93 -11.63
N ALA A 58 -1.88 -2.79 -12.55
CA ALA A 58 -1.10 -3.95 -12.98
C ALA A 58 -1.14 -4.06 -14.50
N ASP A 59 0.01 -4.34 -15.11
CA ASP A 59 0.11 -4.66 -16.53
C ASP A 59 0.14 -6.20 -16.65
N TYR A 60 -0.89 -6.82 -17.22
CA TYR A 60 -1.03 -8.28 -17.31
C TYR A 60 -1.58 -8.69 -18.69
N GLU A 61 -0.90 -9.60 -19.40
CA GLU A 61 -1.29 -10.06 -20.75
C GLU A 61 -1.59 -8.88 -21.71
N GLY A 62 -0.80 -7.81 -21.63
CA GLY A 62 -0.99 -6.59 -22.45
C GLY A 62 -2.11 -5.65 -21.97
N HIS A 63 -2.84 -6.01 -20.92
CA HIS A 63 -3.91 -5.21 -20.35
C HIS A 63 -3.42 -4.47 -19.10
N ARG A 64 -3.60 -3.16 -19.07
CA ARG A 64 -3.45 -2.39 -17.83
C ARG A 64 -4.78 -2.39 -17.09
N VAL A 65 -4.77 -2.89 -15.87
CA VAL A 65 -5.91 -2.86 -14.95
C VAL A 65 -5.59 -1.86 -13.85
N ARG A 66 -6.46 -0.86 -13.67
CA ARG A 66 -6.36 0.11 -12.57
C ARG A 66 -7.29 -0.26 -11.43
N ALA A 67 -6.83 0.01 -10.22
CA ALA A 67 -7.58 -0.24 -9.01
C ALA A 67 -7.28 0.81 -7.94
N ARG A 68 -8.16 0.90 -6.94
CA ARG A 68 -7.97 1.68 -5.74
C ARG A 68 -7.62 0.73 -4.60
N PHE A 69 -6.43 0.88 -4.03
CA PHE A 69 -6.09 0.24 -2.78
C PHE A 69 -6.56 1.12 -1.62
N THR A 70 -7.20 0.52 -0.63
CA THR A 70 -7.59 1.17 0.61
C THR A 70 -7.05 0.36 1.78
N GLU A 71 -6.35 1.02 2.70
CA GLU A 71 -5.86 0.37 3.91
C GLU A 71 -7.01 -0.31 4.69
N PRO A 72 -6.75 -1.46 5.33
CA PRO A 72 -5.46 -2.14 5.42
C PRO A 72 -5.14 -3.07 4.23
N ALA A 73 -6.12 -3.43 3.41
CA ALA A 73 -5.96 -4.49 2.40
C ALA A 73 -6.98 -4.47 1.24
N ARG A 74 -7.95 -3.57 1.25
CA ARG A 74 -9.05 -3.62 0.27
C ARG A 74 -8.54 -3.14 -1.09
N VAL A 75 -8.99 -3.80 -2.16
CA VAL A 75 -8.71 -3.37 -3.54
C VAL A 75 -10.02 -3.35 -4.31
N GLU A 76 -10.33 -2.21 -4.92
CA GLU A 76 -11.47 -2.02 -5.81
C GLU A 76 -10.99 -1.77 -7.23
N ILE A 77 -11.42 -2.58 -8.20
CA ILE A 77 -11.01 -2.41 -9.59
C ILE A 77 -11.82 -1.28 -10.23
N ILE A 78 -11.14 -0.33 -10.88
CA ILE A 78 -11.74 0.90 -11.41
C ILE A 78 -12.13 0.74 -12.88
N ASP A 79 -11.34 -0.01 -13.66
CA ASP A 79 -11.55 -0.18 -15.10
C ASP A 79 -11.39 -1.63 -15.57
N GLY A 80 -11.79 -1.88 -16.82
CA GLY A 80 -11.76 -3.21 -17.43
C GLY A 80 -12.97 -4.10 -17.05
N PRO A 81 -12.93 -5.40 -17.40
CA PRO A 81 -14.04 -6.34 -17.22
C PRO A 81 -14.44 -6.55 -15.76
N LEU A 82 -13.52 -6.28 -14.82
CA LEU A 82 -13.73 -6.42 -13.39
C LEU A 82 -14.08 -5.09 -12.70
N ALA A 83 -14.33 -4.01 -13.46
CA ALA A 83 -14.65 -2.70 -12.90
C ALA A 83 -15.83 -2.76 -11.91
N GLY A 84 -15.68 -2.04 -10.79
CA GLY A 84 -16.63 -2.03 -9.67
C GLY A 84 -16.53 -3.24 -8.73
N GLN A 85 -15.70 -4.25 -9.05
CA GLN A 85 -15.48 -5.37 -8.13
C GLN A 85 -14.54 -4.97 -6.99
N SER A 86 -14.97 -5.26 -5.76
CA SER A 86 -14.22 -5.02 -4.54
C SER A 86 -13.74 -6.33 -3.92
N PHE A 87 -12.45 -6.37 -3.58
CA PHE A 87 -11.79 -7.52 -2.96
C PHE A 87 -11.28 -7.18 -1.57
N LYS A 88 -11.38 -8.15 -0.66
CA LYS A 88 -10.93 -8.00 0.73
C LYS A 88 -9.40 -7.90 0.87
N THR A 89 -8.65 -8.38 -0.12
CA THR A 89 -7.18 -8.43 -0.11
C THR A 89 -6.59 -8.12 -1.49
N PRO A 90 -5.34 -7.61 -1.57
CA PRO A 90 -4.71 -7.36 -2.86
C PRO A 90 -4.47 -8.66 -3.65
N THR A 91 -4.21 -9.76 -2.93
CA THR A 91 -4.06 -11.10 -3.51
C THR A 91 -5.37 -11.58 -4.14
N GLY A 92 -6.52 -11.36 -3.49
CA GLY A 92 -7.82 -11.70 -4.05
C GLY A 92 -8.08 -10.99 -5.38
N ALA A 93 -7.80 -9.68 -5.44
CA ALA A 93 -7.92 -8.90 -6.66
C ALA A 93 -6.96 -9.37 -7.77
N ALA A 94 -5.69 -9.63 -7.44
CA ALA A 94 -4.70 -10.11 -8.40
C ALA A 94 -5.09 -11.44 -9.03
N ARG A 95 -5.62 -12.37 -8.23
CA ARG A 95 -6.14 -13.66 -8.70
C ARG A 95 -7.31 -13.49 -9.66
N ALA A 96 -8.23 -12.56 -9.36
CA ALA A 96 -9.36 -12.27 -10.22
C ALA A 96 -8.89 -11.74 -11.58
N VAL A 97 -7.92 -10.82 -11.61
CA VAL A 97 -7.31 -10.33 -12.86
C VAL A 97 -6.72 -11.48 -13.66
N VAL A 98 -5.97 -12.39 -13.03
CA VAL A 98 -5.39 -13.54 -13.74
C VAL A 98 -6.46 -14.47 -14.31
N ARG A 99 -7.51 -14.78 -13.54
CA ARG A 99 -8.61 -15.64 -14.00
C ARG A 99 -9.36 -15.05 -15.19
N GLU A 100 -9.52 -13.73 -15.21
CA GLU A 100 -10.21 -13.03 -16.28
C GLU A 100 -9.42 -13.07 -17.58
N TYR A 101 -8.14 -12.70 -17.54
CA TYR A 101 -7.34 -12.54 -18.75
C TYR A 101 -6.61 -13.81 -19.20
N ASN A 102 -6.36 -14.77 -18.29
CA ASN A 102 -5.72 -16.04 -18.62
C ASN A 102 -6.23 -17.17 -17.70
N PRO A 103 -7.44 -17.69 -17.94
CA PRO A 103 -8.05 -18.72 -17.09
C PRO A 103 -7.34 -20.08 -17.17
N THR A 104 -6.43 -20.28 -18.14
CA THR A 104 -5.77 -21.58 -18.38
C THR A 104 -4.62 -21.86 -17.43
N ILE A 105 -4.15 -20.85 -16.69
CA ILE A 105 -2.99 -20.98 -15.80
C ILE A 105 -3.39 -20.94 -14.33
N ASN A 106 -2.47 -21.34 -13.46
CA ASN A 106 -2.62 -21.17 -12.03
C ASN A 106 -2.65 -19.67 -11.66
N ASP A 107 -3.71 -19.27 -10.97
CA ASP A 107 -3.97 -17.89 -10.57
C ASP A 107 -3.16 -17.41 -9.37
N ASN A 108 -2.31 -18.26 -8.77
CA ASN A 108 -1.56 -17.93 -7.58
C ASN A 108 -0.62 -16.73 -7.82
N ARG A 109 -0.98 -15.58 -7.26
CA ARG A 109 -0.25 -14.32 -7.35
C ARG A 109 -0.11 -13.69 -5.98
N ASN A 110 1.07 -13.13 -5.72
CA ASN A 110 1.27 -12.26 -4.58
C ASN A 110 0.75 -10.86 -4.91
N GLY A 111 -0.42 -10.49 -4.38
CA GLY A 111 -1.04 -9.20 -4.66
C GLY A 111 -0.16 -8.00 -4.31
N TRP A 112 0.69 -8.11 -3.29
CA TRP A 112 1.54 -7.00 -2.85
C TRP A 112 2.65 -6.63 -3.84
N THR A 113 3.10 -7.59 -4.65
CA THR A 113 4.09 -7.37 -5.72
C THR A 113 3.44 -7.25 -7.09
N PHE A 114 2.22 -7.78 -7.25
CA PHE A 114 1.45 -7.71 -8.48
C PHE A 114 1.00 -6.29 -8.81
N TRP A 115 0.47 -5.59 -7.81
CA TRP A 115 0.01 -4.20 -7.94
C TRP A 115 1.18 -3.23 -7.82
N GLN A 116 1.23 -2.25 -8.72
CA GLN A 116 2.14 -1.11 -8.72
C GLN A 116 1.40 0.15 -8.29
N ILE A 117 2.03 1.02 -7.52
CA ILE A 117 1.52 2.33 -7.18
C ILE A 117 1.55 3.20 -8.44
N ASP A 118 0.40 3.80 -8.75
CA ASP A 118 0.32 4.82 -9.80
C ASP A 118 0.83 6.14 -9.22
N ASN A 119 2.15 6.35 -9.34
CA ASN A 119 2.78 7.61 -9.00
C ASN A 119 3.07 8.39 -10.28
N GLU A 120 2.91 9.72 -10.24
CA GLU A 120 3.19 10.60 -11.38
C GLU A 120 4.68 10.56 -11.81
N SER A 121 5.55 10.00 -10.96
CA SER A 121 6.98 9.81 -11.20
C SER A 121 7.29 8.77 -12.29
N GLY A 122 6.34 7.87 -12.61
CA GLY A 122 6.53 6.79 -13.59
C GLY A 122 7.43 5.65 -13.11
N VAL A 123 7.98 5.74 -11.90
CA VAL A 123 8.80 4.70 -11.29
C VAL A 123 7.88 3.59 -10.78
N ARG A 124 8.02 2.39 -11.36
CA ARG A 124 7.32 1.18 -10.94
C ARG A 124 7.63 0.87 -9.48
N THR A 125 6.66 1.17 -8.62
CA THR A 125 6.78 0.98 -7.18
C THR A 125 5.75 -0.03 -6.73
N PRO A 126 6.13 -1.21 -6.24
CA PRO A 126 5.15 -2.22 -5.85
C PRO A 126 4.36 -1.77 -4.62
N LEU A 127 3.09 -2.19 -4.54
CA LEU A 127 2.19 -1.91 -3.42
C LEU A 127 2.78 -2.34 -2.06
N GLN A 128 3.64 -3.36 -2.04
CA GLN A 128 4.34 -3.81 -0.83
C GLN A 128 5.14 -2.69 -0.13
N SER A 129 5.58 -1.66 -0.85
CA SER A 129 6.39 -0.56 -0.31
C SER A 129 5.65 0.28 0.73
N ILE A 130 4.32 0.34 0.63
CA ILE A 130 3.44 1.04 1.56
C ILE A 130 2.70 0.08 2.49
N ARG A 131 3.01 -1.22 2.44
CA ARG A 131 2.38 -2.19 3.32
C ARG A 131 2.69 -1.77 4.76
N PRO A 132 1.68 -1.63 5.65
CA PRO A 132 1.91 -1.37 7.05
C PRO A 132 2.88 -2.42 7.57
N GLY A 133 4.10 -1.98 7.92
CA GLY A 133 5.12 -2.88 8.42
C GLY A 133 4.54 -3.61 9.61
N THR A 134 4.55 -4.95 9.58
CA THR A 134 4.47 -5.68 10.83
C THR A 134 5.72 -5.25 11.59
N VAL A 135 5.58 -4.36 12.57
CA VAL A 135 6.63 -4.20 13.58
C VAL A 135 6.71 -5.56 14.25
N ARG A 136 7.62 -6.40 13.77
CA ARG A 136 7.89 -7.70 14.36
C ARG A 136 8.74 -7.44 15.60
N SER A 137 8.13 -6.87 16.64
CA SER A 137 8.65 -6.89 18.00
C SER A 137 8.20 -8.20 18.65
N GLY A 138 8.71 -9.32 18.15
CA GLY A 138 8.39 -10.66 18.64
C GLY A 138 9.55 -11.61 18.34
N ARG A 139 9.86 -12.51 19.28
CA ARG A 139 11.00 -13.45 19.28
C ARG A 139 11.37 -13.92 17.87
N GLY A 140 12.59 -13.58 17.41
CA GLY A 140 13.20 -14.26 16.28
C GLY A 140 13.74 -13.41 15.13
N SER A 141 13.66 -12.07 15.14
CA SER A 141 14.48 -11.29 14.21
C SER A 141 15.88 -11.12 14.78
N LEU A 142 16.73 -12.13 14.61
CA LEU A 142 18.16 -12.00 14.87
C LEU A 142 18.75 -11.10 13.79
N LYS A 143 18.87 -9.79 14.06
CA LYS A 143 19.86 -8.96 13.39
C LYS A 143 21.23 -9.29 14.01
N GLY A 144 21.98 -10.18 13.37
CA GLY A 144 23.31 -10.58 13.84
C GLY A 144 23.93 -11.68 12.97
N ARG A 145 25.23 -11.94 13.16
CA ARG A 145 25.91 -13.09 12.57
C ARG A 145 25.65 -14.30 13.47
N ILE A 146 25.01 -15.35 12.93
CA ILE A 146 24.88 -16.61 13.64
C ILE A 146 26.29 -17.20 13.77
N VAL A 147 26.74 -17.35 15.01
CA VAL A 147 27.98 -18.07 15.34
C VAL A 147 27.53 -19.37 15.99
N ALA A 148 27.62 -20.46 15.24
CA ALA A 148 27.43 -21.78 15.79
C ALA A 148 28.70 -22.17 16.56
N SER A 149 28.53 -22.84 17.70
CA SER A 149 29.62 -23.52 18.38
C SER A 149 30.08 -24.71 17.53
N GLU A 150 31.35 -25.11 17.66
CA GLU A 150 31.94 -26.20 16.85
C GLU A 150 31.24 -27.56 17.08
N ASP A 151 30.58 -27.72 18.22
CA ASP A 151 29.84 -28.90 18.67
C ASP A 151 28.33 -28.82 18.44
N TRP A 152 27.85 -27.81 17.70
CA TRP A 152 26.42 -27.58 17.46
C TRP A 152 25.69 -28.80 16.87
N ASP A 153 26.38 -29.61 16.06
CA ASP A 153 25.82 -30.82 15.45
C ASP A 153 26.37 -32.11 16.08
N SER A 154 26.85 -32.02 17.32
CA SER A 154 27.30 -33.20 18.04
C SER A 154 26.11 -34.09 18.43
N THR A 155 26.34 -35.40 18.41
CA THR A 155 25.32 -36.39 18.78
C THR A 155 24.79 -36.15 20.20
N GLU A 156 25.66 -35.78 21.13
CA GLU A 156 25.30 -35.51 22.53
C GLU A 156 24.34 -34.31 22.66
N VAL A 157 24.61 -33.21 21.96
CA VAL A 157 23.72 -32.04 21.93
C VAL A 157 22.37 -32.38 21.30
N ASN A 158 22.38 -33.15 20.20
CA ASN A 158 21.16 -33.57 19.52
C ASN A 158 20.31 -34.54 20.37
N GLU A 159 20.93 -35.46 21.10
CA GLU A 159 20.26 -36.37 22.04
C GLU A 159 19.63 -35.62 23.21
N SER A 160 20.36 -34.68 23.81
CA SER A 160 19.85 -33.81 24.88
C SER A 160 18.63 -32.98 24.43
N ILE A 161 18.67 -32.44 23.21
CA ILE A 161 17.52 -31.75 22.62
C ILE A 161 16.36 -32.74 22.38
N ALA A 162 16.64 -33.94 21.85
CA ALA A 162 15.60 -34.93 21.62
C ALA A 162 14.90 -35.35 22.92
N ASP A 163 15.64 -35.51 24.02
CA ASP A 163 15.09 -35.76 25.37
C ASP A 163 14.17 -34.62 25.82
N ASP A 164 14.60 -33.36 25.69
CA ASP A 164 13.80 -32.18 26.06
C ASP A 164 12.45 -32.11 25.34
N PHE A 165 12.40 -32.61 24.10
CA PHE A 165 11.18 -32.66 23.29
C PHE A 165 10.44 -34.00 23.35
N GLY A 166 10.91 -34.96 24.15
CA GLY A 166 10.31 -36.29 24.26
C GLY A 166 10.36 -37.09 22.95
N LEU A 167 11.39 -36.84 22.14
CA LEU A 167 11.65 -37.48 20.84
C LEU A 167 12.71 -38.57 20.94
N ALA A 168 13.33 -38.74 22.11
CA ALA A 168 14.18 -39.88 22.37
C ALA A 168 13.36 -41.18 22.38
N PRO A 169 13.89 -42.28 21.80
CA PRO A 169 13.20 -43.55 21.65
C PRO A 169 12.90 -44.27 22.98
#